data_AF-A0A1J1EA04-F1
#
_entry.id   AF-A0A1J1EA04-F1
#
_cell.length_a   1.000
_cell.length_b   1.000
_cell.length_c   1.000
_cell.angle_alpha   90.00
_cell.angle_beta   90.00
_cell.angle_gamma   90.00
#
_symmetry.space_group_name_H-M   'P 1'
#
loop_
_entity.id
_entity.type
_entity.pdbx_description
1 polymer ?
#
loop_
_entity_poly.entity_id
_entity_poly.type
_entity_poly.pdbx_seq_one_letter_code
_entity_poly.pdbx_strand_id
1 'polypeptide(L)'
;MATAVRVAIGFRHEISLDKIISDIEKSISSVSSTIIILFIIDSLSATWMISGIVPTMIYYSLRIINTQLFLVTSVIMCSLVSVFVGSWSSWTTISTIGLTMLGIGKVLIFPEEMTAGAVISGAYFGDKTPPRDYKFSFCRN
;
A
#
# COMPACT_ATOMS: atom_id res chain seq x y z
N MET A 1 7.37 7.27 18.56
CA MET A 1 7.71 7.41 19.99
C MET A 1 8.09 6.06 20.63
N ALA A 2 7.31 4.98 20.44
CA ALA A 2 7.63 3.65 21.01
C ALA A 2 8.97 3.04 20.53
N THR A 3 9.38 3.29 19.28
CA THR A 3 10.65 2.78 18.71
C THR A 3 11.87 3.46 19.31
N ALA A 4 11.81 4.78 19.56
CA ALA A 4 12.90 5.54 20.17
C ALA A 4 13.16 5.12 21.64
N VAL A 5 12.10 4.79 22.39
CA VAL A 5 12.20 4.32 23.78
C VAL A 5 12.88 2.95 23.84
N ARG A 6 12.61 2.05 22.89
CA ARG A 6 13.28 0.74 22.81
C ARG A 6 14.77 0.86 22.51
N VAL A 7 15.16 1.78 21.63
CA VAL A 7 16.57 2.07 21.33
C VAL A 7 17.28 2.64 22.56
N ALA A 8 16.65 3.59 23.28
CA ALA A 8 17.21 4.18 24.49
C ALA A 8 17.38 3.18 25.64
N ILE A 9 16.46 2.20 25.78
CA ILE A 9 16.57 1.12 26.78
C ILE A 9 17.66 0.10 26.36
N GLY A 10 17.82 -0.16 25.06
CA GLY A 10 18.87 -1.04 24.53
C GLY A 10 20.29 -0.53 24.82
N PHE A 11 20.52 0.78 24.74
CA PHE A 11 21.80 1.40 25.12
C PHE A 11 22.12 1.28 26.62
N ARG A 12 21.13 1.09 27.49
CA ARG A 12 21.34 0.92 28.94
C ARG A 12 21.66 -0.52 29.35
N HIS A 13 21.59 -1.48 28.43
CA HIS A 13 21.72 -2.89 28.74
C HIS A 13 22.86 -3.54 27.95
N GLU A 14 24.08 -2.96 27.97
CA GLU A 14 25.35 -3.48 27.42
C GLU A 14 25.20 -4.69 26.47
N ILE A 15 24.54 -4.45 25.34
CA ILE A 15 24.24 -5.50 24.37
C ILE A 15 25.52 -5.73 23.59
N SER A 16 26.05 -6.95 23.58
CA SER A 16 27.22 -7.27 22.77
C SER A 16 26.92 -6.98 21.30
N LEU A 17 27.87 -6.32 20.62
CA LEU A 17 27.73 -5.96 19.20
C LEU A 17 27.44 -7.20 18.33
N ASP A 18 27.95 -8.37 18.73
CA ASP A 18 27.69 -9.65 18.08
C ASP A 18 26.21 -10.06 18.11
N LYS A 19 25.48 -9.67 19.16
CA LYS A 19 24.04 -9.95 19.28
C LYS A 19 23.22 -9.06 18.36
N ILE A 20 23.63 -7.79 18.21
CA ILE A 20 22.99 -6.85 17.29
C ILE A 20 23.19 -7.31 15.84
N ILE A 21 24.41 -7.75 15.49
CA ILE A 21 24.73 -8.22 14.13
C ILE A 21 23.92 -9.49 13.80
N SER A 22 23.85 -10.46 14.71
CA SER A 22 23.07 -11.69 14.49
C SER A 22 21.55 -11.44 14.42
N ASP A 23 21.01 -10.47 15.17
CA ASP A 23 19.60 -10.07 15.05
C ASP A 23 19.31 -9.36 13.70
N ILE A 24 20.24 -8.57 13.19
CA ILE A 24 20.14 -7.95 11.86
C ILE A 24 20.17 -9.03 10.77
N GLU A 25 21.10 -10.00 10.84
CA GLU A 25 21.18 -11.11 9.89
C GLU A 25 19.89 -11.93 9.86
N LYS A 26 19.33 -12.23 11.04
CA LYS A 26 18.06 -12.95 11.17
C LYS A 26 16.89 -12.15 10.57
N SER A 27 16.91 -10.83 10.74
CA SER A 27 15.92 -9.92 10.17
C SER A 27 16.01 -9.92 8.64
N ILE A 28 17.21 -9.81 8.06
CA ILE A 28 17.44 -9.82 6.60
C ILE A 28 17.05 -11.17 5.99
N SER A 29 17.45 -12.27 6.63
CA SER A 29 17.11 -13.63 6.19
C SER A 29 15.59 -13.84 6.14
N SER A 30 14.85 -13.29 7.11
CA SER A 30 13.39 -13.37 7.14
C SER A 30 12.71 -12.65 5.96
N VAL A 31 13.33 -11.62 5.36
CA VAL A 31 12.74 -10.86 4.23
C VAL A 31 13.25 -11.33 2.86
N SER A 32 14.31 -12.14 2.83
CA SER A 32 14.97 -12.58 1.59
C SER A 32 14.00 -13.23 0.61
N SER A 33 13.10 -14.10 1.10
CA SER A 33 12.09 -14.74 0.25
C SER A 33 11.09 -13.75 -0.35
N THR A 34 10.71 -12.71 0.41
CA THR A 34 9.76 -11.67 -0.06
C THR A 34 10.38 -10.78 -1.14
N ILE A 35 11.67 -10.45 -1.04
CA ILE A 35 12.37 -9.60 -2.01
C ILE A 35 12.36 -10.22 -3.41
N ILE A 36 12.53 -11.55 -3.51
CA ILE A 36 12.50 -12.27 -4.79
C ILE A 36 11.12 -12.15 -5.46
N ILE A 37 10.05 -12.27 -4.66
CA ILE A 37 8.66 -12.16 -5.15
C ILE A 37 8.36 -10.73 -5.61
N LEU A 38 8.78 -9.72 -4.82
CA LEU A 38 8.63 -8.31 -5.19
C LEU A 38 9.34 -8.01 -6.51
N PHE A 39 10.58 -8.50 -6.68
CA PHE A 39 11.36 -8.28 -7.90
C PHE A 39 10.67 -8.82 -9.16
N ILE A 40 10.00 -9.97 -9.07
CA ILE A 40 9.25 -10.56 -10.19
C ILE A 40 8.03 -9.69 -10.53
N ILE A 41 7.27 -9.25 -9.53
CA ILE A 41 6.08 -8.41 -9.72
C ILE A 41 6.47 -7.05 -10.30
N ASP A 42 7.56 -6.45 -9.81
CA ASP A 42 8.08 -5.17 -10.30
C ASP A 42 8.55 -5.29 -11.76
N SER A 43 9.30 -6.34 -12.10
CA SER A 43 9.73 -6.61 -13.48
C SER A 43 8.55 -6.83 -14.42
N LEU A 44 7.48 -7.49 -13.95
CA LEU A 44 6.26 -7.68 -14.73
C LEU A 44 5.55 -6.35 -15.00
N SER A 45 5.43 -5.48 -13.98
CA SER A 45 4.81 -4.17 -14.12
C SER A 45 5.58 -3.25 -15.08
N ALA A 46 6.92 -3.30 -15.05
CA ALA A 46 7.77 -2.56 -15.98
C ALA A 46 7.58 -3.03 -17.44
N THR A 47 7.42 -4.35 -17.65
CA THR A 47 7.18 -4.92 -18.97
C THR A 47 5.85 -4.41 -19.56
N TRP A 48 4.81 -4.27 -18.73
CA TRP A 48 3.53 -3.73 -19.18
C TRP A 48 3.60 -2.24 -19.54
N MET A 49 4.48 -1.49 -18.88
CA MET A 49 4.72 -0.09 -19.19
C MET A 49 5.42 0.07 -20.54
N ILE A 50 6.45 -0.74 -20.82
CA ILE A 50 7.16 -0.74 -22.11
C ILE A 50 6.25 -1.24 -23.24
N SER A 51 5.44 -2.27 -22.98
CA SER A 51 4.52 -2.83 -23.98
C SER A 51 3.30 -1.93 -24.25
N GLY A 52 3.11 -0.84 -23.50
CA GLY A 52 1.98 0.08 -23.70
C GLY A 52 0.63 -0.42 -23.19
N ILE A 53 0.56 -1.56 -22.47
CA ILE A 53 -0.69 -2.06 -21.87
C ILE A 53 -1.22 -1.08 -20.82
N VAL A 54 -0.37 -0.58 -19.92
CA VAL A 54 -0.80 0.35 -18.86
C VAL A 54 -1.28 1.69 -19.44
N PRO A 55 -0.53 2.36 -20.35
CA PRO A 55 -1.00 3.59 -21.00
C PRO A 55 -2.33 3.43 -21.76
N THR A 56 -2.51 2.33 -22.49
CA THR A 56 -3.77 2.07 -23.23
C THR A 56 -4.95 1.86 -22.28
N MET A 57 -4.76 1.17 -21.16
CA MET A 57 -5.78 1.01 -20.12
C MET A 57 -6.19 2.36 -19.49
N ILE A 58 -5.24 3.27 -19.26
CA ILE A 58 -5.52 4.63 -18.77
C ILE A 58 -6.35 5.41 -19.81
N TYR A 59 -5.98 5.34 -21.09
CA TYR A 59 -6.70 6.04 -22.17
C TYR A 59 -8.17 5.62 -22.26
N TYR A 60 -8.48 4.33 -22.15
CA TYR A 60 -9.87 3.86 -22.16
C TYR A 60 -10.63 4.27 -20.90
N SER A 61 -9.97 4.27 -19.75
CA SER A 61 -10.57 4.68 -18.47
C SER A 61 -11.03 6.14 -18.52
N LEU A 62 -10.25 7.03 -19.15
CA LEU A 62 -10.60 8.44 -19.33
C LEU A 62 -11.84 8.66 -20.21
N ARG A 63 -12.13 7.76 -21.15
CA ARG A 63 -13.34 7.86 -21.99
C ARG A 63 -14.62 7.42 -21.25
N ILE A 64 -14.47 6.60 -20.21
CA ILE A 64 -15.59 6.04 -19.42
C ILE A 64 -15.91 6.93 -18.21
N ILE A 65 -14.92 7.60 -17.63
CA ILE A 65 -15.09 8.44 -16.44
C ILE A 65 -15.75 9.78 -16.81
N ASN A 66 -16.86 10.10 -16.15
CA ASN A 66 -17.42 11.45 -16.17
C ASN A 66 -16.61 12.37 -15.25
N THR A 67 -15.99 13.41 -15.82
CA THR A 67 -15.12 14.36 -15.12
C THR A 67 -15.80 15.08 -13.96
N GLN A 68 -17.13 15.21 -13.97
CA GLN A 68 -17.89 15.91 -12.93
C GLN A 68 -17.99 15.12 -11.62
N LEU A 69 -17.90 13.78 -11.67
CA LEU A 69 -18.04 12.89 -10.50
C LEU A 69 -16.72 12.21 -10.10
N PHE A 70 -15.59 12.71 -10.60
CA PHE A 70 -14.29 12.07 -10.44
C PHE A 70 -13.93 11.80 -8.97
N LEU A 71 -14.12 12.79 -8.09
CA LEU A 71 -13.79 12.67 -6.67
C LEU A 71 -14.66 11.66 -5.92
N VAL A 72 -15.96 11.59 -6.23
CA VAL A 72 -16.85 10.61 -5.59
C VAL A 72 -16.51 9.20 -6.07
N THR A 73 -16.23 9.06 -7.37
CA THR A 73 -15.88 7.79 -8.00
C THR A 73 -14.55 7.25 -7.46
N SER A 74 -13.57 8.12 -7.16
CA SER A 74 -12.28 7.71 -6.59
C SER A 74 -12.43 7.16 -5.18
N VAL A 75 -13.26 7.76 -4.33
CA VAL A 75 -13.56 7.24 -2.97
C VAL A 75 -14.25 5.88 -3.05
N ILE A 76 -15.27 5.74 -3.90
CA ILE A 76 -16.01 4.49 -4.07
C ILE A 76 -15.10 3.36 -4.58
N MET A 77 -14.28 3.63 -5.60
CA MET A 77 -13.33 2.64 -6.13
C MET A 77 -12.29 2.23 -5.10
N CYS A 78 -11.70 3.19 -4.37
CA CYS A 78 -10.71 2.88 -3.33
C CYS A 78 -11.35 2.07 -2.19
N SER A 79 -12.57 2.40 -1.79
CA SER A 79 -13.33 1.63 -0.80
C SER A 79 -13.60 0.22 -1.28
N LEU A 80 -14.04 0.05 -2.53
CA LEU A 80 -14.39 -1.25 -3.10
C LEU A 80 -13.16 -2.16 -3.18
N VAL A 81 -12.05 -1.67 -3.73
CA VAL A 81 -10.82 -2.44 -3.84
C VAL A 81 -10.24 -2.77 -2.46
N SER A 82 -10.33 -1.85 -1.51
CA SER A 82 -9.82 -2.10 -0.17
C SER A 82 -10.58 -3.23 0.55
N VAL A 83 -11.90 -3.32 0.34
CA VAL A 83 -12.72 -4.44 0.84
C VAL A 83 -12.31 -5.77 0.19
N PHE A 84 -11.97 -5.77 -1.11
CA PHE A 84 -11.55 -6.98 -1.81
C PHE A 84 -10.13 -7.44 -1.47
N VAL A 85 -9.22 -6.53 -1.14
CA VAL A 85 -7.78 -6.83 -0.95
C VAL A 85 -7.43 -7.25 0.48
N GLY A 86 -8.23 -6.95 1.50
CA GLY A 86 -8.26 -7.59 2.84
C GLY A 86 -6.93 -7.96 3.53
N SER A 87 -6.64 -7.31 4.68
CA SER A 87 -5.47 -7.49 5.60
C SER A 87 -4.14 -6.82 5.25
N TRP A 88 -3.86 -6.48 3.99
CA TRP A 88 -2.65 -5.73 3.58
C TRP A 88 -2.98 -4.36 2.96
N SER A 89 -4.21 -3.89 3.14
CA SER A 89 -4.89 -3.11 2.12
C SER A 89 -4.62 -1.62 2.12
N SER A 90 -4.29 -0.98 3.25
CA SER A 90 -4.20 0.48 3.27
C SER A 90 -2.96 0.99 2.53
N TRP A 91 -1.78 0.40 2.75
CA TRP A 91 -0.54 0.85 2.11
C TRP A 91 -0.47 0.49 0.62
N THR A 92 -0.84 -0.74 0.26
CA THR A 92 -0.72 -1.24 -1.11
C THR A 92 -1.77 -0.63 -2.05
N THR A 93 -3.00 -0.36 -1.58
CA THR A 93 -4.06 0.29 -2.39
C THR A 93 -3.70 1.73 -2.73
N ILE A 94 -3.06 2.47 -1.81
CA ILE A 94 -2.56 3.81 -2.08
C ILE A 94 -1.46 3.77 -3.16
N SER A 95 -0.61 2.73 -3.13
CA SER A 95 0.52 2.61 -4.06
C SER A 95 0.09 2.27 -5.49
N THR A 96 -0.91 1.40 -5.69
CA THR A 96 -1.33 0.99 -7.05
C THR A 96 -2.44 1.88 -7.60
N ILE A 97 -3.54 2.04 -6.87
CA ILE A 97 -4.71 2.81 -7.33
C ILE A 97 -4.56 4.30 -7.04
N GLY A 98 -3.92 4.65 -5.91
CA GLY A 98 -3.73 6.05 -5.54
C GLY A 98 -2.83 6.81 -6.50
N LEU A 99 -1.69 6.24 -6.90
CA LEU A 99 -0.83 6.84 -7.94
C LEU A 99 -1.57 6.97 -9.28
N THR A 100 -2.35 5.96 -9.67
CA THR A 100 -3.13 6.02 -10.92
C THR A 100 -4.20 7.11 -10.88
N MET A 101 -4.94 7.24 -9.77
CA MET A 101 -5.95 8.29 -9.57
C MET A 101 -5.32 9.69 -9.54
N LEU A 102 -4.16 9.84 -8.89
CA LEU A 102 -3.39 11.09 -8.92
C LEU A 102 -2.93 11.44 -10.35
N GLY A 103 -2.46 10.45 -11.12
CA GLY A 103 -2.09 10.63 -12.52
C GLY A 103 -3.26 11.07 -13.41
N ILE A 104 -4.44 10.48 -13.21
CA ILE A 104 -5.67 10.87 -13.92
C ILE A 104 -6.13 12.27 -13.49
N GLY A 105 -6.08 12.59 -12.19
CA GLY A 105 -6.43 13.91 -11.66
C GLY A 105 -5.60 15.04 -12.27
N LYS A 106 -4.30 14.81 -12.48
CA LYS A 106 -3.41 15.74 -13.20
C LYS A 106 -3.86 16.00 -14.64
N VAL A 107 -4.26 14.95 -15.37
CA VAL A 107 -4.75 15.08 -16.76
C VAL A 107 -6.07 15.85 -16.83
N LEU A 108 -6.92 15.71 -15.81
CA LEU A 108 -8.23 16.36 -15.72
C LEU A 108 -8.18 17.78 -15.10
N ILE A 109 -6.99 18.30 -14.78
CA ILE A 109 -6.76 19.65 -14.19
C ILE A 109 -7.50 19.81 -12.83
N PHE A 110 -7.62 18.73 -12.05
CA PHE A 110 -8.12 18.81 -10.68
C PHE A 110 -6.98 19.10 -9.70
N PRO A 111 -7.25 19.81 -8.59
CA PRO A 111 -6.27 19.97 -7.52
C PRO A 111 -5.81 18.61 -6.99
N GLU A 112 -4.49 18.40 -7.02
CA GLU A 112 -3.87 17.14 -6.60
C GLU A 112 -4.11 16.88 -5.11
N GLU A 113 -4.19 17.92 -4.28
CA GLU A 113 -4.42 17.77 -2.84
C GLU A 113 -5.81 17.20 -2.54
N MET A 114 -6.82 17.66 -3.29
CA MET A 114 -8.20 17.20 -3.13
C MET A 114 -8.36 15.75 -3.60
N THR A 115 -7.67 15.40 -4.68
CA THR A 115 -7.64 14.03 -5.21
C THR A 115 -6.92 13.07 -4.25
N ALA A 116 -5.79 13.50 -3.68
CA ALA A 116 -5.07 12.73 -2.66
C ALA A 116 -5.94 12.49 -1.41
N GLY A 117 -6.63 13.53 -0.93
CA GLY A 117 -7.54 13.42 0.21
C GLY A 117 -8.68 12.42 -0.02
N ALA A 118 -9.27 12.44 -1.23
CA ALA A 118 -10.31 11.48 -1.61
C ALA A 118 -9.79 10.04 -1.62
N VAL A 119 -8.64 9.78 -2.24
CA VAL A 119 -8.01 8.44 -2.27
C VAL A 119 -7.71 7.92 -0.87
N ILE A 120 -7.09 8.74 -0.02
CA ILE A 120 -6.75 8.36 1.36
C ILE A 120 -8.03 8.05 2.15
N SER A 121 -9.06 8.89 2.04
CA SER A 121 -10.33 8.66 2.74
C SER A 121 -11.01 7.35 2.32
N GLY A 122 -10.99 7.01 1.02
CA GLY A 122 -11.55 5.75 0.52
C GLY A 122 -10.73 4.52 0.93
N ALA A 123 -9.40 4.62 0.91
CA ALA A 123 -8.50 3.54 1.33
C ALA A 123 -8.66 3.20 2.82
N TYR A 124 -8.80 4.21 3.68
CA TYR A 124 -9.03 4.01 5.12
C TYR A 124 -10.47 3.59 5.45
N PHE A 125 -11.46 3.94 4.62
CA PHE A 125 -12.84 3.52 4.81
C PHE A 125 -13.02 2.01 4.59
N GLY A 126 -12.34 1.42 3.60
CA GLY A 126 -12.38 -0.03 3.35
C GLY A 126 -11.76 -0.86 4.47
N ASP A 127 -10.66 -0.38 5.07
CA ASP A 127 -9.96 -1.01 6.20
C ASP A 127 -10.82 -1.10 7.49
N LYS A 128 -11.80 -0.19 7.63
CA LYS A 128 -12.73 -0.12 8.77
C LYS A 128 -13.96 -1.05 8.65
N THR A 129 -14.20 -1.65 7.49
CA THR A 129 -15.25 -2.70 7.38
C THR A 129 -14.70 -4.02 7.95
N PRO A 130 -15.45 -4.68 8.84
CA PRO A 130 -14.89 -5.35 10.01
C PRO A 130 -13.88 -6.46 9.66
N PRO A 131 -12.64 -6.40 10.15
CA PRO A 131 -11.76 -7.55 10.17
C PRO A 131 -12.25 -8.56 11.21
N ARG A 132 -12.24 -9.83 10.83
CA ARG A 132 -12.57 -10.98 11.68
C ARG A 132 -11.52 -11.15 12.78
N ASP A 133 -11.67 -10.41 13.87
CA ASP A 133 -11.02 -10.67 15.16
C ASP A 133 -11.77 -11.74 15.96
N TYR A 134 -12.13 -12.85 15.31
CA TYR A 134 -12.60 -14.03 16.03
C TYR A 134 -12.15 -15.34 15.39
N LYS A 135 -10.84 -15.55 15.14
CA LYS A 135 -10.33 -16.95 15.09
C LYS A 135 -8.85 -17.32 15.20
N PHE A 136 -7.88 -16.50 15.64
CA PHE A 136 -6.51 -17.07 15.77
C PHE A 136 -5.65 -16.68 16.98
N SER A 137 -6.16 -15.95 17.97
CA SER A 137 -5.40 -15.66 19.21
C SER A 137 -6.01 -16.18 20.52
N PHE A 138 -7.23 -16.77 20.49
CA PHE A 138 -7.81 -17.45 21.67
C PHE A 138 -7.66 -18.99 21.64
N CYS A 139 -7.11 -19.56 20.56
CA CYS A 139 -6.71 -20.98 20.45
C CYS A 139 -5.18 -21.14 20.34
N ARG A 140 -4.44 -20.24 20.98
CA ARG A 140 -3.02 -20.45 21.29
C ARG A 140 -2.79 -20.05 22.75
N ASN A 141 -3.51 -20.78 23.61
CA ASN A 141 -2.96 -21.23 24.89
C ASN A 141 -1.73 -22.09 24.59
#